data_AF-A0A7C2AI42-F1
#
_entry.id   AF-A0A7C2AI42-F1
#
_cell.length_a   1.000
_cell.length_b   1.000
_cell.length_c   1.000
_cell.angle_alpha   90.00
_cell.angle_beta   90.00
_cell.angle_gamma   90.00
#
_symmetry.space_group_name_H-M   'P 1'
#
loop_
_entity.id
_entity.type
_entity.pdbx_description
1 polymer ?
#
loop_
_entity_poly.entity_id
_entity_poly.type
_entity_poly.pdbx_seq_one_letter_code
_entity_poly.pdbx_strand_id
1 'polypeptide(L)'
;MKSDTLPPQQEHITSLTGFLKNVMRLAVYAVENGVLPDNIQMDELYRMWETKVVQKEALCDEDILYLQNCYMLLSRQLAPITAISLRATECKQSSISKDYMGTDAGVHVRHMWFASFVALAAIVLMNIYQYMFEQNAAVWATSNPAMFNNGNYLYALFTTLTPFMYGAFGASVFLLRQAETQLRERTFDPRRLPEFRNRLVLGTLSGGVIVLLYSSGGIAETDIKITEAALGFIGGYSIDLLFSLLDRIVNALKPTEKTATYPAIASATAITPPAKRKRSVSSREEKELPPQLKPVTKKESGSDVA
;
A
#
# COMPACT_ATOMS: atom_id res chain seq x y z
N MET A 1 -1.99 15.63 -21.12
CA MET A 1 -1.24 14.55 -20.45
C MET A 1 -1.90 13.24 -20.85
N LYS A 2 -1.22 12.45 -21.70
CA LYS A 2 -1.64 11.09 -22.06
C LYS A 2 -1.38 10.20 -20.84
N SER A 3 -2.39 9.49 -20.37
CA SER A 3 -2.23 8.45 -19.35
C SER A 3 -1.66 7.21 -20.03
N ASP A 4 -0.35 7.04 -19.93
CA ASP A 4 0.31 5.79 -20.32
C ASP A 4 -0.13 4.70 -19.33
N THR A 5 -1.08 3.89 -19.75
CA THR A 5 -1.41 2.62 -19.10
C THR A 5 -0.21 1.70 -19.27
N LEU A 6 0.55 1.50 -18.19
CA LEU A 6 1.59 0.47 -18.12
C LEU A 6 0.99 -0.90 -18.52
N PRO A 7 1.68 -1.69 -19.36
CA PRO A 7 1.25 -3.06 -19.63
C PRO A 7 1.31 -3.87 -18.32
N PRO A 8 0.37 -4.81 -18.10
CA PRO A 8 0.44 -5.71 -16.96
C PRO A 8 1.77 -6.47 -17.04
N GLN A 9 2.58 -6.33 -15.99
CA GLN A 9 3.88 -6.99 -15.87
C GLN A 9 3.73 -8.48 -16.21
N GLN A 10 4.41 -8.91 -17.27
CA GLN A 10 4.57 -10.32 -17.63
C GLN A 10 5.29 -11.03 -16.49
N GLU A 11 4.52 -11.69 -15.63
CA GLU A 11 5.07 -12.57 -14.62
C GLU A 11 5.82 -13.72 -15.27
N HIS A 12 6.98 -14.04 -14.70
CA HIS A 12 7.74 -15.25 -14.94
C HIS A 12 6.83 -16.47 -14.71
N ILE A 13 6.25 -17.01 -15.79
CA ILE A 13 5.49 -18.27 -15.78
C ILE A 13 6.49 -19.40 -15.54
N THR A 14 6.74 -19.73 -14.28
CA THR A 14 7.69 -20.80 -13.90
C THR A 14 7.15 -22.20 -14.16
N SER A 15 5.88 -22.36 -14.56
CA SER A 15 5.40 -23.55 -15.26
C SER A 15 4.09 -23.25 -16.00
N LEU A 16 3.99 -23.74 -17.23
CA LEU A 16 2.80 -23.60 -18.09
C LEU A 16 1.53 -24.18 -17.43
N THR A 17 1.70 -25.24 -16.64
CA THR A 17 0.67 -25.83 -15.78
C THR A 17 0.15 -24.84 -14.73
N GLY A 18 1.01 -24.00 -14.18
CA GLY A 18 0.62 -22.94 -13.24
C GLY A 18 -0.24 -21.86 -13.90
N PHE A 19 0.07 -21.52 -15.15
CA PHE A 19 -0.70 -20.53 -15.91
C PHE A 19 -2.11 -21.02 -16.22
N LEU A 20 -2.26 -22.24 -16.74
CA LEU A 20 -3.57 -22.83 -16.99
C LEU A 20 -4.41 -22.94 -15.72
N LYS A 21 -3.79 -23.31 -14.58
CA LYS A 21 -4.47 -23.34 -13.28
C LYS A 21 -4.99 -21.96 -12.87
N ASN A 22 -4.24 -20.90 -13.17
CA ASN A 22 -4.66 -19.52 -12.88
C ASN A 22 -5.84 -19.08 -13.76
N VAL A 23 -5.83 -19.43 -15.06
CA VAL A 23 -6.96 -19.15 -15.97
C VAL A 23 -8.21 -19.91 -15.53
N MET A 24 -8.08 -21.20 -15.22
CA MET A 24 -9.19 -22.02 -14.72
C MET A 24 -9.81 -21.44 -13.45
N ARG A 25 -8.99 -21.00 -12.49
CA ARG A 25 -9.49 -20.38 -11.26
C ARG A 25 -10.29 -19.11 -11.51
N LEU A 26 -9.79 -18.24 -12.39
CA LEU A 26 -10.51 -17.02 -12.76
C LEU A 26 -11.83 -17.35 -13.46
N ALA A 27 -11.82 -18.34 -14.35
CA ALA A 27 -12.99 -18.73 -15.11
C ALA A 27 -14.07 -19.37 -14.22
N VAL A 28 -13.70 -20.27 -13.29
CA VAL A 28 -14.61 -20.83 -12.28
C VAL A 28 -15.22 -19.72 -11.43
N TYR A 29 -14.41 -18.77 -10.96
CA TYR A 29 -14.92 -17.64 -10.20
C TYR A 29 -15.86 -16.73 -11.01
N ALA A 30 -15.58 -16.51 -12.30
CA ALA A 30 -16.48 -15.76 -13.19
C ALA A 30 -17.83 -16.46 -13.33
N VAL A 31 -17.84 -17.79 -13.46
CA VAL A 31 -19.08 -18.59 -13.51
C VAL A 31 -19.85 -18.50 -12.21
N GLU A 32 -19.20 -18.64 -11.06
CA GLU A 32 -19.85 -18.53 -9.74
C GLU A 32 -20.57 -17.19 -9.53
N ASN A 33 -20.04 -16.12 -10.12
CA ASN A 33 -20.60 -14.77 -10.00
C ASN A 33 -21.47 -14.35 -11.21
N GLY A 34 -21.65 -15.22 -12.21
CA GLY A 34 -22.44 -14.94 -13.41
C GLY A 34 -21.84 -13.88 -14.33
N VAL A 35 -20.52 -13.68 -14.29
CA VAL A 35 -19.77 -12.67 -15.08
C VAL A 35 -18.88 -13.35 -16.14
N LEU A 36 -19.24 -14.55 -16.60
CA LEU A 36 -18.44 -15.23 -17.62
C LEU A 36 -18.64 -14.54 -18.98
N PRO A 37 -17.56 -14.16 -19.70
CA PRO A 37 -17.65 -13.70 -21.07
C PRO A 37 -18.27 -14.76 -22.00
N ASP A 38 -19.19 -14.36 -22.87
CA ASP A 38 -19.83 -15.27 -23.86
C ASP A 38 -18.83 -15.92 -24.83
N ASN A 39 -17.64 -15.33 -24.98
CA ASN A 39 -16.59 -15.83 -25.86
C ASN A 39 -15.67 -16.87 -25.21
N ILE A 40 -15.86 -17.19 -23.92
CA ILE A 40 -15.09 -18.21 -23.22
C ILE A 40 -15.97 -19.43 -22.99
N GLN A 41 -15.61 -20.54 -23.63
CA GLN A 41 -16.29 -21.82 -23.43
C GLN A 41 -15.62 -22.59 -22.30
N MET A 42 -16.33 -22.82 -21.18
CA MET A 42 -15.75 -23.59 -20.07
C MET A 42 -15.43 -25.03 -20.43
N ASP A 43 -16.22 -25.66 -21.30
CA ASP A 43 -16.00 -27.04 -21.73
C ASP A 43 -14.65 -27.22 -22.44
N GLU A 44 -14.25 -26.22 -23.22
CA GLU A 44 -12.96 -26.19 -23.92
C GLU A 44 -11.80 -26.08 -22.93
N LEU A 45 -11.93 -25.17 -21.95
CA LEU A 45 -10.98 -25.02 -20.85
C LEU A 45 -10.82 -26.30 -20.01
N TYR A 46 -11.92 -27.01 -19.71
CA TYR A 46 -11.88 -28.30 -19.02
C TYR A 46 -11.22 -29.39 -19.87
N ARG A 47 -11.51 -29.48 -21.17
CA ARG A 47 -10.83 -30.42 -22.09
C ARG A 47 -9.33 -30.16 -22.13
N MET A 48 -8.91 -28.89 -22.23
CA MET A 48 -7.50 -28.52 -22.22
C MET A 48 -6.83 -28.89 -20.89
N TRP A 49 -7.51 -28.71 -19.77
CA TRP A 49 -7.02 -29.16 -18.46
C TRP A 49 -6.80 -30.68 -18.41
N GLU A 50 -7.80 -31.45 -18.81
CA GLU A 50 -7.73 -32.92 -18.77
C GLU A 50 -6.63 -33.46 -19.70
N THR A 51 -6.62 -33.03 -20.95
CA THR A 51 -5.62 -33.48 -21.95
C THR A 51 -4.21 -33.01 -21.60
N LYS A 52 -4.02 -31.73 -21.30
CA LYS A 52 -2.65 -31.18 -21.18
C LYS A 52 -2.04 -31.31 -19.78
N VAL A 53 -2.84 -31.30 -18.71
CA VAL A 53 -2.33 -31.43 -17.34
C VAL A 53 -2.32 -32.87 -16.86
N VAL A 54 -3.43 -33.61 -17.07
CA VAL A 54 -3.54 -34.98 -16.58
C VAL A 54 -2.76 -35.94 -17.45
N GLN A 55 -2.84 -35.80 -18.78
CA GLN A 55 -2.12 -36.68 -19.72
C GLN A 55 -0.69 -36.20 -20.03
N LYS A 56 -0.28 -35.04 -19.49
CA LYS A 56 1.06 -34.44 -19.66
C LYS A 56 1.47 -34.20 -21.11
N GLU A 57 0.51 -33.95 -22.00
CA GLU A 57 0.83 -33.55 -23.37
C GLU A 57 1.45 -32.15 -23.41
N ALA A 58 2.34 -31.93 -24.37
CA ALA A 58 2.84 -30.59 -24.67
C ALA A 58 1.69 -29.70 -25.18
N LEU A 59 1.68 -28.44 -24.74
CA LEU A 59 0.80 -27.41 -25.30
C LEU A 59 1.41 -26.89 -26.60
N CYS A 60 0.56 -26.67 -27.59
CA CYS A 60 0.95 -26.02 -28.84
C CYS A 60 0.96 -24.49 -28.67
N ASP A 61 1.66 -23.77 -29.55
CA ASP A 61 1.70 -22.30 -29.50
C ASP A 61 0.31 -21.65 -29.64
N GLU A 62 -0.59 -22.28 -30.40
CA GLU A 62 -2.00 -21.84 -30.53
C GLU A 62 -2.76 -21.93 -29.20
N ASP A 63 -2.55 -23.00 -28.44
CA ASP A 63 -3.18 -23.20 -27.12
C ASP A 63 -2.73 -22.11 -26.14
N ILE A 64 -1.44 -21.76 -26.19
CA ILE A 64 -0.84 -20.72 -25.34
C ILE A 64 -1.47 -19.35 -25.67
N LEU A 65 -1.62 -19.04 -26.95
CA LEU A 65 -2.20 -17.78 -27.41
C LEU A 65 -3.68 -17.66 -27.03
N TYR A 66 -4.44 -18.75 -27.16
CA TYR A 66 -5.82 -18.83 -26.69
C TYR A 66 -5.90 -18.58 -25.18
N LEU A 67 -5.08 -19.30 -24.39
CA LEU A 67 -5.05 -19.14 -22.94
C LEU A 67 -4.70 -17.72 -22.51
N GLN A 68 -3.74 -17.09 -23.19
CA GLN A 68 -3.33 -15.71 -22.93
C GLN A 68 -4.47 -14.74 -23.22
N ASN A 69 -5.22 -14.96 -24.31
CA ASN A 69 -6.39 -14.15 -24.64
C ASN A 69 -7.50 -14.31 -23.58
N CYS A 70 -7.83 -15.55 -23.20
CA CYS A 70 -8.79 -15.83 -22.13
C CYS A 70 -8.37 -15.16 -20.81
N TYR A 71 -7.08 -15.27 -20.44
CA TYR A 71 -6.54 -14.62 -19.25
C TYR A 71 -6.71 -13.09 -19.30
N MET A 72 -6.39 -12.46 -20.43
CA MET A 72 -6.54 -11.01 -20.61
C MET A 72 -8.00 -10.56 -20.50
N LEU A 73 -8.93 -11.33 -21.06
CA LEU A 73 -10.37 -11.03 -20.99
C LEU A 73 -10.91 -11.18 -19.56
N LEU A 74 -10.59 -12.31 -18.91
CA LEU A 74 -11.00 -12.59 -17.53
C LEU A 74 -10.41 -11.57 -16.56
N SER A 75 -9.11 -11.29 -16.65
CA SER A 75 -8.45 -10.32 -15.77
C SER A 75 -9.01 -8.91 -15.92
N ARG A 76 -9.39 -8.51 -17.15
CA ARG A 76 -10.01 -7.20 -17.39
C ARG A 76 -11.41 -7.09 -16.81
N GLN A 77 -12.22 -8.14 -16.90
CA GLN A 77 -13.59 -8.12 -16.38
C GLN A 77 -13.66 -8.32 -14.87
N LEU A 78 -12.77 -9.14 -14.31
CA LEU A 78 -12.74 -9.47 -12.88
C LEU A 78 -11.90 -8.49 -12.05
N ALA A 79 -11.27 -7.48 -12.66
CA ALA A 79 -10.53 -6.45 -11.93
C ALA A 79 -11.42 -5.85 -10.83
N PRO A 80 -10.98 -5.80 -9.56
CA PRO A 80 -9.58 -5.91 -9.08
C PRO A 80 -9.08 -7.32 -8.70
N ILE A 81 -9.85 -8.37 -8.93
CA ILE A 81 -9.54 -9.75 -8.50
C ILE A 81 -8.53 -10.38 -9.45
N THR A 82 -7.46 -10.95 -8.88
CA THR A 82 -6.40 -11.61 -9.65
C THR A 82 -6.37 -13.11 -9.35
N ALA A 83 -5.77 -13.90 -10.25
CA ALA A 83 -5.58 -15.33 -9.99
C ALA A 83 -4.75 -15.60 -8.71
N ILE A 84 -3.87 -14.66 -8.34
CA ILE A 84 -3.07 -14.72 -7.11
C ILE A 84 -3.95 -14.46 -5.88
N SER A 85 -4.84 -13.46 -5.94
CA SER A 85 -5.74 -13.18 -4.82
C SER A 85 -6.75 -14.28 -4.60
N LEU A 86 -7.27 -14.87 -5.69
CA LEU A 86 -8.10 -16.08 -5.63
C LEU A 86 -7.33 -17.25 -5.03
N ARG A 87 -6.10 -17.51 -5.49
CA ARG A 87 -5.26 -18.57 -4.92
C ARG A 87 -4.99 -18.37 -3.43
N ALA A 88 -4.75 -17.13 -3.00
CA ALA A 88 -4.47 -16.81 -1.59
C ALA A 88 -5.72 -17.00 -0.70
N THR A 89 -6.92 -16.90 -1.28
CA THR A 89 -8.21 -16.97 -0.58
C THR A 89 -8.96 -18.30 -0.81
N GLU A 90 -8.42 -19.19 -1.63
CA GLU A 90 -9.01 -20.49 -1.97
C GLU A 90 -8.95 -21.44 -0.76
N CYS A 91 -10.10 -21.75 -0.16
CA CYS A 91 -10.19 -22.74 0.91
C CYS A 91 -9.80 -24.12 0.40
N LYS A 92 -8.81 -24.75 1.03
CA LYS A 92 -8.54 -26.16 0.83
C LYS A 92 -9.75 -26.94 1.35
N GLN A 93 -10.55 -27.50 0.46
CA GLN A 93 -11.79 -28.20 0.79
C GLN A 93 -11.50 -29.48 1.59
N SER A 94 -11.45 -29.34 2.91
CA SER A 94 -11.44 -30.43 3.88
C SER A 94 -12.89 -30.83 4.16
N SER A 95 -13.18 -32.13 4.17
CA SER A 95 -14.51 -32.74 4.03
C SER A 95 -15.53 -32.45 5.15
N ILE A 96 -15.23 -31.59 6.12
CA ILE A 96 -16.05 -31.43 7.34
C ILE A 96 -16.36 -29.96 7.68
N SER A 97 -15.64 -28.97 7.12
CA SER A 97 -15.91 -27.54 7.37
C SER A 97 -15.19 -26.67 6.35
N LYS A 98 -15.86 -25.61 5.83
CA LYS A 98 -15.20 -24.56 5.05
C LYS A 98 -14.32 -23.74 6.01
N ASP A 99 -13.09 -24.18 6.23
CA ASP A 99 -12.14 -23.48 7.07
C ASP A 99 -11.47 -22.34 6.27
N TYR A 100 -12.09 -21.16 6.33
CA TYR A 100 -11.54 -19.94 5.73
C TYR A 100 -10.22 -19.49 6.39
N MET A 101 -9.91 -19.97 7.60
CA MET A 101 -8.66 -19.66 8.31
C MET A 101 -7.49 -20.58 7.91
N GLY A 102 -7.75 -21.70 7.24
CA GLY A 102 -6.71 -22.62 6.74
C GLY A 102 -6.04 -22.19 5.42
N THR A 103 -6.42 -21.03 4.89
CA THR A 103 -5.84 -20.46 3.65
C THR A 103 -4.55 -19.69 3.91
N ASP A 104 -3.70 -19.49 2.89
CA ASP A 104 -2.47 -18.70 3.04
C ASP A 104 -2.79 -17.26 3.50
N ALA A 105 -3.89 -16.66 3.02
CA ALA A 105 -4.40 -15.39 3.51
C ALA A 105 -4.88 -15.49 4.97
N GLY A 106 -5.62 -16.55 5.32
CA GLY A 106 -6.13 -16.81 6.67
C GLY A 106 -5.02 -16.94 7.72
N VAL A 107 -3.91 -17.60 7.38
CA VAL A 107 -2.73 -17.70 8.25
C VAL A 107 -2.14 -16.32 8.53
N HIS A 108 -2.06 -15.46 7.52
CA HIS A 108 -1.57 -14.10 7.69
C HIS A 108 -2.50 -13.24 8.55
N VAL A 109 -3.80 -13.31 8.30
CA VAL A 109 -4.83 -12.62 9.11
C VAL A 109 -4.76 -13.08 10.56
N ARG A 110 -4.58 -14.37 10.81
CA ARG A 110 -4.42 -14.92 12.17
C ARG A 110 -3.17 -14.35 12.86
N HIS A 111 -2.08 -14.20 12.13
CA HIS A 111 -0.86 -13.59 12.68
C HIS A 111 -1.10 -12.11 13.02
N MET A 112 -1.80 -11.35 12.18
CA MET A 112 -2.19 -9.96 12.49
C MET A 112 -3.14 -9.87 13.71
N TRP A 113 -4.11 -10.77 13.80
CA TRP A 113 -4.99 -10.89 14.97
C TRP A 113 -4.18 -11.12 16.24
N PHE A 114 -3.31 -12.14 16.22
CA PHE A 114 -2.46 -12.46 17.36
C PHE A 114 -1.57 -11.27 17.76
N ALA A 115 -0.92 -10.61 16.80
CA ALA A 115 -0.13 -9.42 17.06
C ALA A 115 -0.95 -8.29 17.71
N SER A 116 -2.20 -8.11 17.30
CA SER A 116 -3.11 -7.10 17.87
C SER A 116 -3.52 -7.42 19.30
N PHE A 117 -3.84 -8.69 19.59
CA PHE A 117 -4.13 -9.14 20.95
C PHE A 117 -2.90 -9.02 21.86
N VAL A 118 -1.72 -9.35 21.35
CA VAL A 118 -0.45 -9.18 22.08
C VAL A 118 -0.19 -7.70 22.37
N ALA A 119 -0.42 -6.80 21.41
CA ALA A 119 -0.27 -5.36 21.62
C ALA A 119 -1.27 -4.84 22.68
N LEU A 120 -2.53 -5.27 22.62
CA LEU A 120 -3.54 -4.91 23.61
C LEU A 120 -3.18 -5.44 25.01
N ALA A 121 -2.76 -6.71 25.10
CA ALA A 121 -2.32 -7.30 26.36
C ALA A 121 -1.11 -6.55 26.94
N ALA A 122 -0.14 -6.18 26.10
CA ALA A 122 1.02 -5.38 26.52
C ALA A 122 0.60 -4.00 27.06
N ILE A 123 -0.35 -3.31 26.41
CA ILE A 123 -0.90 -2.03 26.89
C ILE A 123 -1.57 -2.20 28.25
N VAL A 124 -2.40 -3.23 28.41
CA VAL A 124 -3.09 -3.50 29.69
C VAL A 124 -2.07 -3.81 30.79
N LEU A 125 -1.07 -4.64 30.51
CA LEU A 125 0.00 -4.97 31.46
C LEU A 125 0.83 -3.74 31.86
N MET A 126 1.16 -2.86 30.91
CA MET A 126 1.86 -1.60 31.20
C MET A 126 1.03 -0.68 32.10
N ASN A 127 -0.27 -0.51 31.80
CA ASN A 127 -1.16 0.30 32.64
C ASN A 127 -1.30 -0.27 34.05
N ILE A 128 -1.43 -1.61 34.18
CA ILE A 128 -1.47 -2.29 35.49
C ILE A 128 -0.16 -2.03 36.25
N TYR A 129 1.00 -2.15 35.59
CA TYR A 129 2.28 -1.88 36.21
C TYR A 129 2.40 -0.43 36.70
N GLN A 130 2.02 0.55 35.87
CA GLN A 130 2.04 1.97 36.23
C GLN A 130 1.15 2.24 37.46
N TYR A 131 -0.07 1.72 37.45
CA TYR A 131 -0.99 1.84 38.58
C TYR A 131 -0.42 1.21 39.87
N MET A 132 0.12 0.00 39.77
CA MET A 132 0.73 -0.68 40.92
C MET A 132 1.95 0.06 41.47
N PHE A 133 2.78 0.64 40.59
CA PHE A 133 3.94 1.42 40.99
C PHE A 133 3.51 2.70 41.71
N GLU A 134 2.55 3.46 41.17
CA GLU A 134 2.04 4.69 41.78
C GLU A 134 1.46 4.44 43.19
N GLN A 135 0.68 3.37 43.35
CA GLN A 135 0.06 3.06 44.64
C GLN A 135 1.06 2.60 45.72
N ASN A 136 2.19 2.00 45.32
CA ASN A 136 3.18 1.47 46.26
C ASN A 136 4.48 2.29 46.34
N ALA A 137 4.60 3.36 45.55
CA ALA A 137 5.81 4.16 45.39
C ALA A 137 6.38 4.64 46.73
N ALA A 138 5.54 5.20 47.61
CA ALA A 138 5.97 5.71 48.91
C ALA A 138 6.54 4.62 49.83
N VAL A 139 5.89 3.45 49.86
CA VAL A 139 6.30 2.30 50.69
C VAL A 139 7.60 1.69 50.16
N TRP A 140 7.76 1.62 48.85
CA TRP A 140 8.95 1.07 48.21
C TRP A 140 10.17 2.00 48.36
N ALA A 141 9.95 3.32 48.31
CA ALA A 141 11.00 4.31 48.52
C ALA A 141 11.63 4.18 49.92
N THR A 142 10.83 3.89 50.95
CA THR A 142 11.33 3.76 52.34
C THR A 142 11.86 2.36 52.66
N SER A 143 11.30 1.31 52.05
CA SER A 143 11.68 -0.08 52.37
C SER A 143 12.91 -0.56 51.59
N ASN A 144 13.01 -0.24 50.29
CA ASN A 144 14.08 -0.71 49.41
C ASN A 144 14.40 0.34 48.34
N PRO A 145 15.25 1.34 48.64
CA PRO A 145 15.52 2.46 47.74
C PRO A 145 16.13 2.03 46.39
N ALA A 146 16.90 0.94 46.36
CA ALA A 146 17.44 0.39 45.12
C ALA A 146 16.34 -0.17 44.19
N MET A 147 15.36 -0.88 44.75
CA MET A 147 14.22 -1.43 43.99
C MET A 147 13.31 -0.30 43.49
N PHE A 148 13.09 0.72 44.32
CA PHE A 148 12.36 1.93 43.94
C PHE A 148 13.01 2.65 42.76
N ASN A 149 14.32 2.88 42.79
CA ASN A 149 15.03 3.52 41.67
C ASN A 149 14.90 2.72 40.37
N ASN A 150 15.10 1.41 40.42
CA ASN A 150 14.94 0.54 39.25
C ASN A 150 13.50 0.56 38.70
N GLY A 151 12.51 0.49 39.58
CA GLY A 151 11.10 0.62 39.20
C GLY A 151 10.77 1.98 38.60
N ASN A 152 11.36 3.06 39.13
CA ASN A 152 11.14 4.41 38.64
C ASN A 152 11.68 4.61 37.21
N TYR A 153 12.83 4.02 36.87
CA TYR A 153 13.34 4.03 35.49
C TYR A 153 12.40 3.30 34.53
N LEU A 154 11.87 2.14 34.93
CA LEU A 154 10.89 1.39 34.14
C LEU A 154 9.57 2.14 33.99
N TYR A 155 9.09 2.77 35.06
CA TYR A 155 7.90 3.61 35.03
C TYR A 155 8.06 4.77 34.03
N ALA A 156 9.17 5.51 34.09
CA ALA A 156 9.46 6.61 33.17
C ALA A 156 9.53 6.13 31.70
N LEU A 157 10.14 4.97 31.46
CA LEU A 157 10.19 4.35 30.14
C LEU A 157 8.80 4.01 29.64
N PHE A 158 7.97 3.33 30.45
CA PHE A 158 6.61 2.96 30.06
C PHE A 158 5.75 4.19 29.81
N THR A 159 5.81 5.22 30.65
CA THR A 159 5.05 6.47 30.43
C THR A 159 5.40 7.12 29.09
N THR A 160 6.68 7.10 28.70
CA THR A 160 7.12 7.63 27.40
C THR A 160 6.69 6.73 26.23
N LEU A 161 6.59 5.42 26.45
CA LEU A 161 6.27 4.43 25.43
C LEU A 161 4.75 4.23 25.22
N THR A 162 3.95 4.48 26.24
CA THR A 162 2.48 4.39 26.23
C THR A 162 1.83 5.00 24.98
N PRO A 163 2.13 6.26 24.58
CA PRO A 163 1.48 6.84 23.40
C PRO A 163 1.82 6.12 22.08
N PHE A 164 3.05 5.60 21.95
CA PHE A 164 3.44 4.79 20.78
C PHE A 164 2.69 3.47 20.76
N MET A 165 2.46 2.85 21.91
CA MET A 165 1.69 1.60 22.02
C MET A 165 0.23 1.81 21.63
N TYR A 166 -0.40 2.91 22.06
CA TYR A 166 -1.75 3.28 21.61
C TYR A 166 -1.80 3.55 20.10
N GLY A 167 -0.77 4.18 19.53
CA GLY A 167 -0.61 4.32 18.08
C GLY A 167 -0.48 2.98 17.35
N ALA A 168 0.33 2.06 17.88
CA ALA A 168 0.48 0.71 17.33
C ALA A 168 -0.84 -0.09 17.37
N PHE A 169 -1.63 0.08 18.45
CA PHE A 169 -2.95 -0.52 18.57
C PHE A 169 -3.93 0.06 17.55
N GLY A 170 -3.97 1.40 17.38
CA GLY A 170 -4.79 2.05 16.35
C GLY A 170 -4.45 1.56 14.93
N ALA A 171 -3.16 1.47 14.60
CA ALA A 171 -2.69 0.96 13.32
C ALA A 171 -3.03 -0.52 13.11
N SER A 172 -2.92 -1.33 14.17
CA SER A 172 -3.33 -2.74 14.15
C SER A 172 -4.83 -2.90 13.85
N VAL A 173 -5.69 -2.13 14.51
CA VAL A 173 -7.15 -2.15 14.26
C VAL A 173 -7.48 -1.75 12.82
N PHE A 174 -6.78 -0.75 12.27
CA PHE A 174 -6.91 -0.39 10.86
C PHE A 174 -6.57 -1.56 9.94
N LEU A 175 -5.44 -2.25 10.20
CA LEU A 175 -5.01 -3.41 9.41
C LEU A 175 -6.01 -4.57 9.49
N LEU A 176 -6.59 -4.84 10.67
CA LEU A 176 -7.62 -5.86 10.82
C LEU A 176 -8.85 -5.55 9.97
N ARG A 177 -9.33 -4.30 10.01
CA ARG A 177 -10.48 -3.85 9.20
C ARG A 177 -10.20 -3.97 7.70
N GLN A 178 -8.99 -3.60 7.29
CA GLN A 178 -8.55 -3.70 5.90
C GLN A 178 -8.46 -5.16 5.46
N ALA A 179 -7.89 -6.03 6.30
CA ALA A 179 -7.78 -7.46 6.04
C ALA A 179 -9.14 -8.15 5.96
N GLU A 180 -10.08 -7.81 6.84
CA GLU A 180 -11.47 -8.30 6.80
C GLU A 180 -12.14 -7.94 5.47
N THR A 181 -12.00 -6.68 5.03
CA THR A 181 -12.58 -6.21 3.77
C THR A 181 -11.96 -6.96 2.58
N GLN A 182 -10.64 -7.10 2.54
CA GLN A 182 -9.95 -7.82 1.45
C GLN A 182 -10.25 -9.32 1.41
N LEU A 183 -10.46 -9.94 2.59
CA LEU A 183 -10.84 -11.34 2.67
C LEU A 183 -12.28 -11.54 2.22
N ARG A 184 -13.19 -10.64 2.60
CA ARG A 184 -14.59 -10.64 2.16
C ARG A 184 -14.72 -10.46 0.65
N GLU A 185 -13.90 -9.58 0.07
CA GLU A 185 -13.90 -9.27 -1.38
C GLU A 185 -13.03 -10.23 -2.21
N ARG A 186 -12.28 -11.15 -1.59
CA ARG A 186 -11.30 -12.03 -2.26
C ARG A 186 -10.22 -11.29 -3.08
N THR A 187 -9.90 -10.07 -2.66
CA THR A 187 -8.91 -9.18 -3.30
C THR A 187 -7.56 -9.18 -2.60
N PHE A 188 -7.35 -10.07 -1.62
CA PHE A 188 -6.12 -10.14 -0.84
C PHE A 188 -4.90 -10.48 -1.72
N ASP A 189 -3.94 -9.57 -1.81
CA ASP A 189 -2.68 -9.78 -2.53
C ASP A 189 -1.50 -9.91 -1.55
N PRO A 190 -0.85 -11.08 -1.47
CA PRO A 190 0.31 -11.29 -0.59
C PRO A 190 1.54 -10.44 -0.97
N ARG A 191 1.58 -9.83 -2.16
CA ARG A 191 2.68 -8.92 -2.54
C ARG A 191 2.63 -7.57 -1.84
N ARG A 192 1.46 -7.18 -1.35
CA ARG A 192 1.24 -5.92 -0.62
C ARG A 192 1.56 -6.02 0.87
N LEU A 193 2.02 -7.18 1.35
CA LEU A 193 2.41 -7.38 2.75
C LEU A 193 3.45 -6.37 3.29
N PRO A 194 4.48 -5.97 2.52
CA PRO A 194 5.42 -4.94 2.97
C PRO A 194 4.74 -3.58 3.20
N GLU A 195 3.72 -3.23 2.42
CA GLU A 195 2.98 -1.98 2.57
C GLU A 195 2.25 -1.93 3.92
N PHE A 196 1.64 -3.06 4.34
CA PHE A 196 1.00 -3.15 5.65
C PHE A 196 1.99 -2.99 6.81
N ARG A 197 3.20 -3.54 6.69
CA ARG A 197 4.26 -3.38 7.70
C ARG A 197 4.73 -1.94 7.80
N ASN A 198 4.94 -1.28 6.66
CA ASN A 198 5.31 0.13 6.64
C ASN A 198 4.22 0.99 7.27
N ARG A 199 2.95 0.70 6.96
CA ARG A 199 1.80 1.40 7.54
C ARG A 199 1.69 1.19 9.04
N LEU A 200 1.99 -0.01 9.55
CA LEU A 200 2.04 -0.29 10.98
C LEU A 200 3.10 0.58 11.68
N VAL A 201 4.32 0.60 11.17
CA VAL A 201 5.44 1.38 11.75
C VAL A 201 5.12 2.88 11.74
N LEU A 202 4.66 3.38 10.60
CA LEU A 202 4.28 4.79 10.47
C LEU A 202 3.12 5.12 11.42
N GLY A 203 2.15 4.22 11.59
CA GLY A 203 1.01 4.40 12.50
C GLY A 203 1.46 4.48 13.96
N THR A 204 2.34 3.57 14.40
CA THR A 204 2.97 3.62 15.73
C THR A 204 3.69 4.95 15.98
N LEU A 205 4.51 5.40 15.01
CA LEU A 205 5.25 6.65 15.12
C LEU A 205 4.30 7.85 15.18
N SER A 206 3.29 7.88 14.32
CA SER A 206 2.32 8.99 14.27
C SER A 206 1.53 9.15 15.56
N GLY A 207 1.05 8.06 16.15
CA GLY A 207 0.32 8.10 17.43
C GLY A 207 1.21 8.62 18.56
N GLY A 208 2.47 8.18 18.62
CA GLY A 208 3.43 8.70 19.58
C GLY A 208 3.72 10.19 19.41
N VAL A 209 4.03 10.61 18.18
CA VAL A 209 4.37 12.00 17.87
C VAL A 209 3.22 12.96 18.15
N ILE A 210 1.97 12.62 17.82
CA ILE A 210 0.84 13.51 18.11
C ILE A 210 0.69 13.73 19.62
N VAL A 211 0.78 12.67 20.42
CA VAL A 211 0.63 12.79 21.88
C VAL A 211 1.79 13.56 22.48
N LEU A 212 3.02 13.35 22.00
CA LEU A 212 4.18 14.13 22.45
C LEU A 212 4.05 15.61 22.09
N LEU A 213 3.53 15.94 20.90
CA LEU A 213 3.25 17.33 20.52
C LEU A 213 2.14 17.94 21.39
N TYR A 214 1.08 17.18 21.65
CA TYR A 214 -0.01 17.60 22.52
C TYR A 214 0.46 17.87 23.96
N SER A 215 1.33 17.01 24.48
CA SER A 215 1.87 17.11 25.84
C SER A 215 2.94 18.22 25.98
N SER A 216 3.70 18.52 24.91
CA SER A 216 4.79 19.51 24.91
C SER A 216 4.36 20.94 24.55
N GLY A 217 3.25 21.12 23.85
CA GLY A 217 2.76 22.42 23.40
C GLY A 217 1.27 22.56 23.66
N GLY A 218 0.93 23.27 24.75
CA GLY A 218 -0.44 23.54 25.16
C GLY A 218 -1.31 24.04 24.01
N ILE A 219 -2.12 23.15 23.45
CA ILE A 219 -3.27 23.56 22.65
C ILE A 219 -4.19 24.24 23.65
N ALA A 220 -4.19 25.58 23.57
CA ALA A 220 -4.94 26.47 24.42
C ALA A 220 -6.38 25.96 24.58
N GLU A 221 -6.73 25.61 25.82
CA GLU A 221 -8.10 25.40 26.33
C GLU A 221 -9.15 25.11 25.25
N THR A 222 -8.98 24.03 24.49
CA THR A 222 -10.08 23.51 23.69
C THR A 222 -11.00 22.77 24.65
N ASP A 223 -12.27 23.15 24.69
CA ASP A 223 -13.33 22.57 25.54
C ASP A 223 -13.60 21.07 25.27
N ILE A 224 -12.83 20.46 24.38
CA ILE A 224 -12.88 19.04 24.04
C ILE A 224 -11.80 18.31 24.86
N LYS A 225 -12.23 17.65 25.94
CA LYS A 225 -11.39 16.78 26.77
C LYS A 225 -11.08 15.46 26.04
N ILE A 226 -10.20 15.50 25.04
CA ILE A 226 -9.67 14.29 24.41
C ILE A 226 -8.55 13.74 25.29
N THR A 227 -8.63 12.46 25.64
CA THR A 227 -7.55 11.81 26.40
C THR A 227 -6.34 11.57 25.49
N GLU A 228 -5.13 11.65 26.05
CA GLU A 228 -3.88 11.35 25.32
C GLU A 228 -3.91 9.95 24.68
N ALA A 229 -4.48 8.97 25.37
CA ALA A 229 -4.68 7.62 24.85
C ALA A 229 -5.58 7.59 23.60
N ALA A 230 -6.70 8.32 23.62
CA ALA A 230 -7.59 8.42 22.47
C ALA A 230 -6.91 9.12 21.29
N LEU A 231 -6.12 10.15 21.57
CA LEU A 231 -5.39 10.89 20.55
C LEU A 231 -4.30 10.02 19.88
N GLY A 232 -3.53 9.27 20.68
CA GLY A 232 -2.54 8.31 20.16
C GLY A 232 -3.19 7.20 19.32
N PHE A 233 -4.33 6.67 19.78
CA PHE A 233 -5.10 5.68 19.04
C PHE A 233 -5.60 6.23 17.70
N ILE A 234 -6.21 7.41 17.68
CA ILE A 234 -6.73 8.04 16.46
C ILE A 234 -5.58 8.34 15.49
N GLY A 235 -4.45 8.82 16.01
CA GLY A 235 -3.24 9.08 15.25
C GLY A 235 -2.77 7.84 14.50
N GLY A 236 -2.65 6.71 15.19
CA GLY A 236 -2.27 5.44 14.59
C GLY A 236 -3.32 4.85 13.64
N TYR A 237 -4.61 5.03 13.93
CA TYR A 237 -5.70 4.54 13.07
C TYR A 237 -5.78 5.29 11.74
N SER A 238 -5.62 6.62 11.78
CA SER A 238 -5.86 7.52 10.64
C SER A 238 -4.59 8.18 10.14
N ILE A 239 -3.62 7.37 9.73
CA ILE A 239 -2.32 7.86 9.30
C ILE A 239 -2.38 8.83 8.10
N ASP A 240 -3.29 8.57 7.17
CA ASP A 240 -3.47 9.40 5.97
C ASP A 240 -4.00 10.79 6.36
N LEU A 241 -4.85 10.88 7.39
CA LEU A 241 -5.32 12.15 7.93
C LEU A 241 -4.19 12.91 8.63
N LEU A 242 -3.32 12.22 9.37
CA LEU A 242 -2.15 12.85 9.99
C LEU A 242 -1.23 13.47 8.93
N PHE A 243 -0.81 12.72 7.92
CA PHE A 243 0.07 13.27 6.88
C PHE A 243 -0.61 14.43 6.14
N SER A 244 -1.92 14.31 5.88
CA SER A 244 -2.70 15.42 5.31
C SER A 244 -2.72 16.67 6.20
N LEU A 245 -2.78 16.51 7.52
CA LEU A 245 -2.73 17.63 8.47
C LEU A 245 -1.32 18.24 8.54
N LEU A 246 -0.27 17.40 8.58
CA LEU A 246 1.11 17.87 8.55
C LEU A 246 1.41 18.62 7.26
N ASP A 247 0.99 18.11 6.11
CA ASP A 247 1.14 18.79 4.82
C ASP A 247 0.43 20.14 4.81
N ARG A 248 -0.78 20.23 5.41
CA ARG A 248 -1.49 21.51 5.57
C ARG A 248 -0.74 22.49 6.44
N ILE A 249 -0.19 22.04 7.58
CA ILE A 249 0.61 22.89 8.47
C ILE A 249 1.88 23.37 7.76
N VAL A 250 2.61 22.46 7.11
CA VAL A 250 3.82 22.78 6.34
C VAL A 250 3.50 23.78 5.23
N ASN A 251 2.38 23.60 4.51
CA ASN A 251 1.96 24.54 3.48
C ASN A 251 1.50 25.89 4.03
N ALA A 252 0.93 25.94 5.24
CA ALA A 252 0.59 27.19 5.92
C ALA A 252 1.83 27.96 6.41
N LEU A 253 2.92 27.24 6.75
CA LEU A 253 4.19 27.81 7.17
C LEU A 253 5.09 28.25 6.00
N LYS A 254 4.82 27.78 4.78
CA LYS A 254 5.53 28.27 3.58
C LYS A 254 5.13 29.74 3.35
N PRO A 255 6.07 30.69 3.39
CA PRO A 255 5.76 32.07 3.09
C PRO A 255 5.20 32.15 1.68
N THR A 256 4.01 32.73 1.52
CA THR A 256 3.51 33.12 0.21
C THR A 256 4.46 34.19 -0.31
N GLU A 257 5.39 33.84 -1.19
CA GLU A 257 6.01 34.85 -2.04
C GLU A 257 4.87 35.51 -2.80
N LYS A 258 4.46 36.69 -2.32
CA LYS A 258 3.64 37.61 -3.09
C LYS A 258 4.40 37.85 -4.38
N THR A 259 3.98 37.21 -5.46
CA THR A 259 4.33 37.63 -6.81
C THR A 259 3.89 39.09 -6.90
N ALA A 260 4.84 40.00 -6.75
CA ALA A 260 4.62 41.42 -6.93
C ALA A 260 4.06 41.59 -8.33
N THR A 261 2.77 41.92 -8.40
CA THR A 261 2.14 42.47 -9.58
C THR A 261 2.97 43.68 -10.00
N TYR A 262 3.75 43.54 -11.06
CA TYR A 262 4.32 44.68 -11.75
C TYR A 262 3.14 45.58 -12.17
N PRO A 263 3.11 46.88 -11.80
CA PRO A 263 2.11 47.77 -12.34
C PRO A 263 2.42 47.94 -13.82
N ALA A 264 1.46 47.57 -14.66
CA ALA A 264 1.45 47.97 -16.05
C ALA A 264 1.41 49.51 -16.11
N ILE A 265 2.55 50.14 -16.38
CA ILE A 265 2.59 51.53 -16.83
C ILE A 265 2.54 51.51 -18.34
N ALA A 266 1.47 52.11 -18.83
CA ALA A 266 1.15 52.33 -20.22
C ALA A 266 2.27 53.06 -20.98
N SER A 267 2.43 52.68 -22.25
CA SER A 267 2.81 53.63 -23.30
C SER A 267 1.91 53.35 -24.49
N ALA A 268 0.92 54.21 -24.63
CA ALA A 268 0.11 54.35 -25.83
C ALA A 268 0.98 55.00 -26.92
N THR A 269 0.92 54.49 -28.15
CA THR A 269 0.78 55.33 -29.35
C THR A 269 0.11 54.49 -30.44
N ALA A 270 -0.99 55.03 -30.95
CA ALA A 270 -1.91 54.47 -31.93
C ALA A 270 -1.28 54.29 -33.31
N ILE A 271 -1.82 53.33 -34.11
CA ILE A 271 -2.26 53.53 -35.51
C ILE A 271 -3.39 52.52 -35.82
N THR A 272 -4.53 53.11 -36.15
CA THR A 272 -5.74 52.75 -36.94
C THR A 272 -5.93 51.34 -37.57
N PRO A 273 -7.18 50.80 -37.62
CA PRO A 273 -7.53 49.53 -38.30
C PRO A 273 -7.86 49.73 -39.80
N PRO A 274 -7.79 48.69 -40.65
CA PRO A 274 -9.04 48.06 -41.08
C PRO A 274 -9.00 46.54 -41.42
N ALA A 275 -10.13 45.89 -41.13
CA ALA A 275 -10.91 44.94 -41.94
C ALA A 275 -10.27 43.81 -42.79
N LYS A 276 -10.80 42.59 -42.51
CA LYS A 276 -11.08 41.44 -43.41
C LYS A 276 -9.89 40.76 -44.14
N ARG A 277 -9.78 39.43 -43.99
CA ARG A 277 -10.10 38.42 -45.06
C ARG A 277 -9.36 37.08 -44.88
N LYS A 278 -10.17 36.01 -44.79
CA LYS A 278 -10.05 34.61 -45.28
C LYS A 278 -8.66 33.95 -45.48
N ARG A 279 -8.49 32.81 -44.78
CA ARG A 279 -8.42 31.41 -45.30
C ARG A 279 -7.44 31.09 -46.48
N SER A 280 -6.42 30.29 -46.20
CA SER A 280 -5.85 29.18 -47.02
C SER A 280 -4.70 28.55 -46.22
N VAL A 281 -4.65 27.25 -45.88
CA VAL A 281 -4.49 26.05 -46.72
C VAL A 281 -3.17 26.03 -47.50
N SER A 282 -2.51 24.86 -47.44
CA SER A 282 -1.40 24.35 -48.26
C SER A 282 -0.02 24.56 -47.63
N SER A 283 0.60 23.56 -46.98
CA SER A 283 1.15 22.28 -47.49
C SER A 283 2.58 22.40 -48.02
N ARG A 284 3.41 21.49 -47.49
CA ARG A 284 4.37 20.64 -48.22
C ARG A 284 5.82 21.13 -48.38
N GLU A 285 6.68 20.12 -48.21
CA GLU A 285 8.05 19.98 -48.73
C GLU A 285 9.16 20.78 -48.03
N GLU A 286 10.33 20.23 -47.76
CA GLU A 286 10.91 18.89 -47.93
C GLU A 286 12.27 18.93 -47.19
N LYS A 287 12.84 17.75 -46.91
CA LYS A 287 14.29 17.48 -46.95
C LYS A 287 15.24 18.36 -46.14
N GLU A 288 15.87 17.78 -45.12
CA GLU A 288 17.22 17.19 -45.25
C GLU A 288 17.74 16.70 -43.88
N LEU A 289 18.29 15.49 -43.88
CA LEU A 289 19.05 14.86 -42.81
C LEU A 289 20.37 14.40 -43.45
N PRO A 290 21.40 14.07 -42.67
CA PRO A 290 22.27 14.91 -41.84
C PRO A 290 23.72 14.86 -42.39
N PRO A 291 24.71 15.45 -41.69
CA PRO A 291 25.90 14.63 -41.45
C PRO A 291 26.55 14.74 -40.06
N GLN A 292 26.96 13.57 -39.58
CA GLN A 292 28.30 13.22 -39.08
C GLN A 292 28.60 13.23 -37.56
N LEU A 293 28.87 11.99 -37.12
CA LEU A 293 29.62 11.55 -35.96
C LEU A 293 30.99 12.27 -35.83
N LYS A 294 31.42 12.45 -34.58
CA LYS A 294 32.85 12.50 -34.21
C LYS A 294 33.19 11.35 -33.26
N PRO A 295 34.38 10.74 -33.41
CA PRO A 295 34.83 9.59 -32.63
C PRO A 295 35.53 10.04 -31.35
N VAL A 296 35.46 9.23 -30.28
CA VAL A 296 36.43 9.30 -29.18
C VAL A 296 37.14 7.96 -29.09
N THR A 297 38.44 8.06 -29.30
CA THR A 297 39.48 7.04 -29.37
C THR A 297 39.67 6.28 -28.07
N LYS A 298 39.79 4.97 -28.25
CA LYS A 298 40.39 3.96 -27.36
C LYS A 298 41.86 4.32 -27.08
N LYS A 299 42.33 4.17 -25.83
CA LYS A 299 43.76 4.05 -25.51
C LYS A 299 43.95 2.73 -24.75
N GLU A 300 44.72 1.85 -25.38
CA GLU A 300 45.12 0.52 -24.93
C GLU A 300 46.62 0.56 -24.59
N SER A 301 47.10 -0.50 -23.94
CA SER A 301 48.50 -0.83 -23.58
C SER A 301 49.00 -0.22 -22.26
N GLY A 302 49.59 -0.97 -21.33
CA GLY A 302 50.01 -2.38 -21.34
C GLY A 302 51.10 -2.58 -20.25
N SER A 303 51.01 -3.73 -19.57
CA SER A 303 52.05 -4.60 -18.98
C SER A 303 53.47 -4.07 -18.70
N ASP A 304 54.00 -4.31 -17.49
CA ASP A 304 55.00 -5.37 -17.22
C ASP A 304 55.70 -5.27 -15.85
N VAL A 305 55.83 -6.43 -15.21
CA VAL A 305 57.02 -6.98 -14.51
C VAL A 305 57.68 -6.16 -13.40
N ALA A 306 57.45 -6.58 -12.15
CA ALA A 306 58.46 -7.00 -11.16
C ALA A 306 57.75 -7.61 -9.94
#